data_AF-A0A4S8MDK4-F1
#
_entry.id   AF-A0A4S8MDK4-F1
#
_cell.length_a   1.000
_cell.length_b   1.000
_cell.length_c   1.000
_cell.angle_alpha   90.00
_cell.angle_beta   90.00
_cell.angle_gamma   90.00
#
_symmetry.space_group_name_H-M   'P 1'
#
loop_
_entity.id
_entity.type
_entity.pdbx_description
1 polymer ?
#
loop_
_entity_poly.entity_id
_entity_poly.type
_entity_poly.pdbx_seq_one_letter_code
_entity_poly.pdbx_strand_id
1 'polypeptide(L)'
;MISPVFEKLASSTSGLGFYKVDVDEQSDISQECGISAMPTFMLFHKGNKIDECKGAIPPNLQKLVTHGASLVTGSAEANTEDGGKHTDSVTESSTVAAAGADDGGAAAAAAASF
;
A
#
# COMPACT_ATOMS: atom_id res chain seq x y z
N MET A 1 15.67 -13.07 -10.16
CA MET A 1 16.03 -14.42 -9.63
C MET A 1 15.21 -14.79 -8.39
N ILE A 2 13.90 -14.98 -8.55
CA ILE A 2 13.00 -15.45 -7.46
C ILE A 2 12.04 -16.56 -7.91
N SER A 3 11.83 -16.69 -9.24
CA SER A 3 10.98 -17.73 -9.87
C SER A 3 11.15 -19.14 -9.31
N PRO A 4 12.38 -19.71 -9.18
CA PRO A 4 12.51 -21.09 -8.70
C PRO A 4 12.11 -21.27 -7.24
N VAL A 5 12.26 -20.23 -6.40
CA VAL A 5 11.81 -20.28 -5.00
C VAL A 5 10.28 -20.23 -4.95
N PHE A 6 9.67 -19.35 -5.74
CA PHE A 6 8.22 -19.23 -5.85
C PHE A 6 7.57 -20.53 -6.34
N GLU A 7 8.10 -21.13 -7.41
CA GLU A 7 7.61 -22.40 -7.96
C GLU A 7 7.74 -23.57 -6.98
N LYS A 8 8.85 -23.62 -6.21
CA LYS A 8 9.04 -24.64 -5.18
C LYS A 8 8.01 -24.50 -4.05
N LEU A 9 7.71 -23.27 -3.63
CA LEU A 9 6.68 -23.01 -2.61
C LEU A 9 5.29 -23.34 -3.13
N ALA A 10 5.00 -22.98 -4.39
CA ALA A 10 3.75 -23.34 -5.05
C ALA A 10 3.55 -24.86 -5.14
N SER A 11 4.62 -25.60 -5.45
CA SER A 11 4.57 -27.06 -5.51
C SER A 11 4.47 -27.73 -4.14
N SER A 12 5.00 -27.08 -3.10
CA SER A 12 5.03 -27.66 -1.74
C SER A 12 3.78 -27.31 -0.91
N THR A 13 3.04 -26.27 -1.31
CA THR A 13 1.89 -25.76 -0.56
C THR A 13 0.61 -26.13 -1.30
N SER A 14 -0.20 -27.01 -0.71
CA SER A 14 -1.52 -27.35 -1.23
C SER A 14 -2.59 -26.45 -0.60
N GLY A 15 -3.59 -26.05 -1.39
CA GLY A 15 -4.69 -25.19 -0.95
C GLY A 15 -4.50 -23.68 -1.15
N LEU A 16 -3.32 -23.24 -1.61
CA LEU A 16 -3.07 -21.84 -1.99
C LEU A 16 -3.00 -21.70 -3.51
N GLY A 17 -3.65 -20.65 -4.04
CA GLY A 17 -3.50 -20.25 -5.43
C GLY A 17 -2.30 -19.32 -5.59
N PHE A 18 -1.40 -19.68 -6.50
CA PHE A 18 -0.23 -18.86 -6.84
C PHE A 18 -0.45 -18.22 -8.21
N TYR A 19 -0.49 -16.90 -8.24
CA TYR A 19 -0.75 -16.13 -9.46
C TYR A 19 0.41 -15.16 -9.73
N LYS A 20 0.73 -15.00 -11.01
CA LYS A 20 1.69 -14.00 -11.50
C LYS A 20 0.89 -13.03 -12.35
N VAL A 21 0.98 -11.75 -12.02
CA VAL A 21 0.35 -10.68 -12.78
C VAL A 21 1.46 -9.82 -13.34
N ASP A 22 1.39 -9.57 -14.64
CA ASP A 22 2.26 -8.61 -15.30
C ASP A 22 1.67 -7.21 -15.09
N VAL A 23 2.44 -6.35 -14.44
CA VAL A 23 2.02 -4.99 -14.06
C VAL A 23 2.22 -3.99 -15.19
N ASP A 24 2.99 -4.34 -16.23
CA ASP A 24 3.10 -3.55 -17.46
C ASP A 24 1.86 -3.78 -18.34
N GLU A 25 1.30 -5.00 -18.33
CA GLU A 25 0.04 -5.31 -19.01
C GLU A 25 -1.22 -4.94 -18.21
N GLN A 26 -1.13 -4.87 -16.88
CA GLN A 26 -2.26 -4.60 -15.98
C GLN A 26 -1.99 -3.36 -15.11
N SER A 27 -1.97 -2.19 -15.75
CA SER A 27 -1.70 -0.90 -15.07
C SER A 27 -2.74 -0.54 -14.01
N ASP A 28 -4.01 -0.87 -14.22
CA ASP A 28 -5.07 -0.56 -13.25
C ASP A 28 -4.85 -1.32 -11.93
N ILE A 29 -4.50 -2.60 -12.02
CA ILE A 29 -4.21 -3.44 -10.85
C ILE A 29 -2.97 -2.93 -10.12
N SER A 30 -1.93 -2.54 -10.85
CA SER A 30 -0.69 -2.06 -10.25
C SER A 30 -0.87 -0.71 -9.54
N GLN A 31 -1.71 0.17 -10.09
CA GLN A 31 -2.10 1.43 -9.45
C GLN A 31 -2.97 1.20 -8.20
N GLU A 32 -4.01 0.36 -8.30
CA GLU A 32 -4.91 0.06 -7.18
C GLU A 32 -4.15 -0.61 -6.02
N CYS A 33 -3.24 -1.52 -6.34
CA CYS A 33 -2.41 -2.22 -5.37
C CYS A 33 -1.22 -1.37 -4.86
N GLY A 34 -0.95 -0.20 -5.46
CA GLY A 34 0.15 0.69 -5.08
C GLY A 34 1.54 0.09 -5.29
N ILE A 35 1.75 -0.63 -6.39
CA ILE A 35 3.03 -1.29 -6.70
C ILE A 35 4.10 -0.23 -6.98
N SER A 36 4.99 0.00 -6.01
CA SER A 36 6.09 0.96 -6.11
C SER A 36 7.47 0.31 -6.30
N ALA A 37 7.60 -0.98 -5.94
CA ALA A 37 8.85 -1.74 -6.06
C ALA A 37 8.57 -3.12 -6.68
N MET A 38 9.44 -3.58 -7.56
CA MET A 38 9.35 -4.92 -8.15
C MET A 38 10.54 -5.80 -7.76
N PRO A 39 10.33 -7.10 -7.47
CA PRO A 39 9.04 -7.79 -7.40
C PRO A 39 8.28 -7.48 -6.09
N THR A 40 6.94 -7.46 -6.12
CA THR A 40 6.09 -7.38 -4.91
C THR A 40 5.14 -8.58 -4.87
N PHE A 41 4.98 -9.16 -3.69
CA PHE A 41 4.09 -10.29 -3.43
C PHE A 41 2.97 -9.84 -2.50
N MET A 42 1.73 -10.23 -2.79
CA MET A 42 0.56 -9.89 -1.98
C MET A 42 -0.22 -11.15 -1.65
N LEU A 43 -0.67 -11.25 -0.39
CA LEU A 43 -1.52 -12.31 0.09
C LEU A 43 -2.96 -11.83 0.15
N PHE A 44 -3.84 -12.50 -0.58
CA PHE A 44 -5.28 -12.24 -0.55
C PHE A 44 -6.02 -13.43 0.05
N HIS A 45 -6.98 -13.16 0.93
CA HIS A 45 -7.88 -14.16 1.49
C HIS A 45 -9.31 -13.60 1.51
N LYS A 46 -10.27 -14.36 0.95
CA LYS A 46 -11.69 -13.96 0.84
C LYS A 46 -11.90 -12.56 0.25
N GLY A 47 -11.10 -12.19 -0.76
CA GLY A 47 -11.18 -10.89 -1.43
C GLY A 47 -10.53 -9.72 -0.68
N ASN A 48 -9.92 -9.96 0.48
CA ASN A 48 -9.21 -8.93 1.24
C ASN A 48 -7.70 -9.15 1.18
N LYS A 49 -6.93 -8.06 1.06
CA LYS A 49 -5.47 -8.08 1.20
C LYS A 49 -5.13 -8.30 2.67
N ILE A 50 -4.49 -9.42 2.98
CA ILE A 50 -4.11 -9.78 4.35
C ILE A 50 -2.69 -9.31 4.65
N ASP A 51 -1.78 -9.46 3.69
CA ASP A 51 -0.36 -9.15 3.90
C ASP A 51 0.34 -8.84 2.56
N GLU A 52 1.47 -8.15 2.62
CA GLU A 52 2.30 -7.81 1.46
C GLU A 52 3.80 -7.89 1.75
N CYS A 53 4.58 -8.33 0.76
CA CYS A 53 6.03 -8.36 0.82
C CYS A 53 6.61 -7.68 -0.41
N LYS A 54 7.25 -6.53 -0.21
CA LYS A 54 7.96 -5.79 -1.25
C LYS A 54 9.39 -6.31 -1.36
N GLY A 55 9.82 -6.62 -2.58
CA GLY A 55 11.18 -7.09 -2.89
C GLY A 55 11.32 -8.62 -2.98
N ALA A 56 12.44 -9.03 -3.60
CA ALA A 56 12.79 -10.44 -3.80
C ALA A 56 13.48 -11.04 -2.55
N ILE A 57 12.78 -11.10 -1.41
CA ILE A 57 13.33 -11.60 -0.15
C ILE A 57 12.78 -13.01 0.14
N PRO A 58 13.57 -14.08 -0.06
CA PRO A 58 13.11 -15.46 0.14
C PRO A 58 12.47 -15.75 1.51
N PRO A 59 13.04 -15.32 2.66
CA PRO A 59 12.43 -15.64 3.96
C PRO A 59 11.08 -14.95 4.18
N ASN A 60 10.87 -13.75 3.62
CA ASN A 60 9.60 -13.05 3.75
C ASN A 60 8.52 -13.72 2.89
N LEU A 61 8.88 -14.16 1.67
CA LEU A 61 8.00 -14.94 0.81
C LEU A 61 7.54 -16.24 1.50
N GLN A 62 8.47 -16.96 2.16
CA GLN A 62 8.14 -18.19 2.88
C GLN A 62 7.18 -17.95 4.05
N LYS A 63 7.39 -16.87 4.81
CA LYS A 63 6.47 -16.46 5.90
C LYS A 63 5.08 -16.15 5.37
N LEU A 64 4.98 -15.38 4.28
CA LEU A 64 3.73 -15.01 3.64
C LEU A 64 2.94 -16.24 3.17
N VAL A 65 3.61 -17.20 2.53
CA VAL A 65 2.99 -18.47 2.09
C VAL A 65 2.55 -19.32 3.28
N THR A 66 3.37 -19.41 4.33
CA THR A 66 3.03 -20.14 5.55
C THR A 66 1.82 -19.52 6.24
N HIS A 67 1.75 -18.19 6.30
CA HIS A 67 0.61 -17.47 6.85
C HIS A 67 -0.66 -17.76 6.05
N GLY A 68 -0.61 -17.65 4.72
CA GLY A 68 -1.74 -17.97 3.86
C GLY A 68 -2.22 -19.43 3.99
N ALA A 69 -1.29 -20.39 4.13
CA ALA A 69 -1.60 -21.80 4.36
C ALA A 69 -2.39 -22.03 5.65
N SER A 70 -2.04 -21.32 6.72
CA SER A 70 -2.79 -21.35 7.97
C SER A 70 -4.21 -20.80 7.81
N LEU A 71 -4.41 -19.74 7.02
CA LEU A 71 -5.73 -19.13 6.79
C LEU A 71 -6.71 -20.02 6.02
N VAL A 72 -6.21 -20.93 5.17
CA VAL A 72 -7.04 -21.88 4.41
C VAL A 72 -7.42 -23.09 5.26
N THR A 73 -6.59 -23.46 6.25
CA THR A 73 -6.73 -24.72 7.01
C THR A 73 -7.32 -24.55 8.41
N GLY A 74 -7.39 -23.34 8.97
CA GLY A 74 -8.00 -23.14 10.28
C GLY A 74 -8.35 -21.68 10.60
N SER A 75 -9.59 -21.48 11.03
CA SER A 75 -10.03 -20.26 11.71
C SER A 75 -9.19 -20.02 12.98
N ALA A 76 -8.29 -19.04 12.99
CA ALA A 76 -7.86 -18.30 14.18
C ALA A 76 -6.92 -17.14 13.81
N GLU A 77 -7.21 -15.98 14.40
CA GLU A 77 -6.60 -14.67 14.20
C GLU A 77 -5.15 -14.60 14.71
N ALA A 78 -4.28 -13.91 13.98
CA ALA A 78 -3.09 -13.28 14.53
C ALA A 78 -2.74 -12.03 13.72
N ASN A 79 -3.27 -10.89 14.20
CA ASN A 79 -2.76 -9.57 13.86
C ASN A 79 -1.26 -9.50 14.19
N THR A 80 -0.45 -9.02 13.27
CA THR A 80 0.71 -8.19 13.64
C THR A 80 0.86 -7.11 12.59
N GLU A 81 0.39 -5.93 12.96
CA GLU A 81 0.75 -4.66 12.37
C GLU A 81 2.28 -4.51 12.37
N ASP A 82 2.89 -4.18 11.22
CA ASP A 82 4.05 -3.28 11.19
C ASP A 82 4.28 -2.79 9.75
N GLY A 83 4.40 -1.48 9.58
CA GLY A 83 4.79 -0.89 8.30
C GLY A 83 3.92 0.25 7.77
N GLY A 84 3.07 0.84 8.60
CA GLY A 84 2.64 2.21 8.34
C GLY A 84 3.84 3.16 8.45
N LYS A 85 4.49 3.47 7.32
CA LYS A 85 5.28 4.70 7.18
C LYS A 85 5.45 5.13 5.73
N HIS A 86 4.51 5.92 5.23
CA HIS A 86 4.84 7.04 4.34
C HIS A 86 3.75 8.13 4.41
N THR A 87 3.64 8.77 5.57
CA THR A 87 3.42 10.22 5.65
C THR A 87 4.83 10.79 5.86
N ASP A 88 5.29 11.87 5.25
CA ASP A 88 4.65 13.08 4.75
C ASP A 88 5.53 13.68 3.63
N SER A 89 4.94 14.42 2.70
CA SER A 89 5.33 15.81 2.40
C SER A 89 4.94 16.21 0.97
N VAL A 90 3.71 16.66 0.80
CA VAL A 90 3.44 17.85 -0.01
C VAL A 90 2.57 18.76 0.86
N THR A 91 3.22 19.58 1.67
CA THR A 91 2.62 20.83 2.15
C THR A 91 3.28 21.93 1.36
N GLU A 92 2.64 22.29 0.25
CA GLU A 92 2.89 23.59 -0.37
C GLU A 92 2.47 24.70 0.59
N SER A 93 3.18 25.83 0.46
CA SER A 93 2.87 27.14 1.00
C SER A 93 3.23 27.42 2.47
N SER A 94 4.43 27.98 2.63
CA SER A 94 4.66 29.05 3.61
C SER A 94 5.59 30.08 2.98
N THR A 95 4.99 31.14 2.42
CA THR A 95 5.65 32.43 2.26
C THR A 95 5.54 33.17 3.59
N VAL A 96 6.67 33.54 4.19
CA VAL A 96 6.72 34.33 5.42
C VAL A 96 7.29 35.72 5.15
N ALA A 97 6.53 36.70 5.65
CA ALA A 97 6.93 38.02 6.17
C ALA A 97 7.42 39.10 5.17
N ALA A 98 6.80 40.28 5.22
CA ALA A 98 7.12 41.27 6.25
C ALA A 98 6.15 42.47 6.22
N ALA A 99 6.08 43.13 7.37
CA ALA A 99 5.14 44.15 7.81
C ALA A 99 5.34 45.54 7.20
N GLY A 100 4.30 46.38 7.31
CA GLY A 100 4.43 47.85 7.32
C GLY A 100 3.10 48.58 7.10
N ALA A 101 2.61 49.23 8.18
CA ALA A 101 1.96 50.55 8.29
C ALA A 101 0.88 50.96 7.25
N ASP A 102 -0.18 51.73 7.50
CA ASP A 102 -0.74 52.51 8.60
C ASP A 102 -1.98 53.21 7.99
N ASP A 103 -2.94 53.54 8.84
CA ASP A 103 -4.07 54.47 8.70
C ASP A 103 -5.12 54.38 7.57
N GLY A 104 -6.38 54.31 8.02
CA GLY A 104 -7.40 55.20 7.48
C GLY A 104 -8.44 54.59 6.53
N GLY A 105 -9.70 54.55 6.99
CA GLY A 105 -10.84 54.75 6.08
C GLY A 105 -11.88 53.65 6.00
N ALA A 106 -12.83 53.73 6.92
CA ALA A 106 -14.29 53.71 6.70
C ALA A 106 -14.95 52.78 5.63
N ALA A 107 -16.04 52.18 6.13
CA ALA A 107 -17.34 51.96 5.46
C ALA A 107 -17.58 50.67 4.66
N ALA A 108 -18.30 49.76 5.35
CA ALA A 108 -19.67 49.32 5.07
C ALA A 108 -20.06 48.52 3.80
N ALA A 109 -21.08 47.67 4.03
CA ALA A 109 -21.98 46.96 3.11
C ALA A 109 -21.43 45.63 2.53
N ALA A 110 -21.97 44.44 2.88
CA ALA A 110 -23.32 43.88 2.73
C ALA A 110 -23.60 43.29 1.32
N ALA A 111 -24.36 42.17 1.34
CA ALA A 111 -24.86 41.33 0.25
C ALA A 111 -23.85 40.26 -0.25
N ALA A 112 -24.01 38.96 0.03
CA ALA A 112 -25.13 38.06 -0.28
C ALA A 112 -25.49 38.07 -1.77
N SER A 113 -25.21 36.97 -2.47
CA SER A 113 -26.16 36.31 -3.37
C SER A 113 -25.69 34.91 -3.75
N PHE A 114 -26.72 34.11 -4.00
CA PHE A 114 -26.81 32.68 -4.29
C PHE A 114 -25.98 32.17 -5.46
#